data_AF-A0A509BVU4-F1
#
_entry.id   AF-A0A509BVU4-F1
#
_cell.length_a   1.000
_cell.length_b   1.000
_cell.length_c   1.000
_cell.angle_alpha   90.00
_cell.angle_beta   90.00
_cell.angle_gamma   90.00
#
_symmetry.space_group_name_H-M   'P 1'
#
loop_
_entity.id
_entity.type
_entity.pdbx_description
1 polymer ?
#
loop_
_entity_poly.entity_id
_entity_poly.type
_entity_poly.pdbx_seq_one_letter_code
_entity_poly.pdbx_strand_id
1 'polypeptide(L)' 'MPRLSPVNQARWARFRHNRRGYWSLWIFLVVFSLSLCAELIANDKPLLVRYEGQWYFRW' A
#
# COMPACT_ATOMS: atom_id res chain seq x y z
N MET A 1 8.38 0.13 -28.90
CA MET A 1 7.37 0.10 -27.81
C MET A 1 6.75 -1.29 -27.80
N PRO A 2 6.85 -2.08 -26.71
CA PRO A 2 6.22 -3.38 -26.69
C PRO A 2 4.70 -3.16 -26.80
N ARG A 3 4.14 -3.44 -27.97
CA ARG A 3 2.69 -3.40 -28.17
C ARG A 3 2.12 -4.47 -27.25
N LEU A 4 1.49 -4.06 -26.15
CA LEU A 4 0.69 -4.96 -25.33
C LEU A 4 -0.19 -5.76 -26.31
N SER A 5 -0.05 -7.09 -26.29
CA SER A 5 -0.82 -7.97 -27.17
C SER A 5 -2.29 -7.50 -27.15
N PRO A 6 -2.95 -7.32 -28.30
CA PRO A 6 -4.32 -6.80 -28.37
C PRO A 6 -5.29 -7.59 -27.49
N VAL A 7 -4.98 -8.87 -27.25
CA VAL A 7 -5.70 -9.75 -26.31
C VAL A 7 -5.62 -9.26 -24.86
N ASN A 8 -4.44 -8.80 -24.41
CA ASN A 8 -4.26 -8.29 -23.05
C ASN A 8 -4.96 -6.94 -22.85
N GLN A 9 -5.02 -6.09 -23.89
CA GLN A 9 -5.76 -4.83 -23.83
C GLN A 9 -7.27 -5.08 -23.72
N ALA A 10 -7.82 -6.02 -24.51
CA ALA A 10 -9.22 -6.41 -24.43
C ALA A 10 -9.58 -7.02 -23.05
N ARG A 11 -8.69 -7.84 -22.49
CA ARG A 11 -8.85 -8.39 -21.13
C ARG A 11 -8.85 -7.28 -20.06
N TRP A 12 -7.95 -6.31 -20.16
CA TRP A 12 -7.90 -5.17 -19.25
C TRP A 12 -9.16 -4.30 -19.34
N ALA A 13 -9.66 -4.04 -20.54
CA ALA A 13 -10.91 -3.31 -20.75
C ALA A 13 -12.11 -4.05 -20.13
N ARG A 14 -12.20 -5.37 -20.31
CA ARG A 14 -13.23 -6.22 -19.68
C ARG A 14 -13.12 -6.22 -18.15
N PHE A 15 -11.91 -6.29 -17.61
CA PHE A 15 -11.66 -6.24 -16.17
C PHE A 15 -12.08 -4.90 -15.58
N ARG A 16 -11.71 -3.77 -16.22
CA ARG A 16 -12.10 -2.42 -15.79
C ARG A 16 -13.61 -2.17 -15.90
N HIS A 17 -14.29 -2.83 -16.85
CA HIS A 17 -15.74 -2.76 -16.97
C HIS A 17 -16.45 -3.50 -15.82
N ASN A 18 -15.83 -4.54 -15.24
CA ASN A 18 -16.38 -5.25 -14.10
C ASN A 18 -16.16 -4.45 -12.80
N ARG A 19 -17.15 -3.63 -12.42
CA ARG A 19 -17.06 -2.77 -11.24
C ARG A 19 -16.71 -3.56 -9.96
N ARG A 20 -17.26 -4.75 -9.77
CA ARG A 20 -16.99 -5.58 -8.58
C ARG A 20 -15.54 -6.04 -8.52
N GLY A 21 -14.99 -6.47 -9.65
CA GLY A 21 -13.58 -6.88 -9.78
C GLY A 21 -12.61 -5.71 -9.56
N TYR A 22 -13.01 -4.51 -9.99
CA TYR A 22 -12.22 -3.30 -9.76
C TYR A 22 -12.24 -2.88 -8.28
N TRP A 23 -13.40 -2.92 -7.62
CA TRP A 23 -13.51 -2.65 -6.18
C TRP A 23 -12.74 -3.66 -5.34
N SER A 24 -12.81 -4.97 -5.66
CA SER A 24 -12.03 -5.98 -4.95
C SER A 24 -10.52 -5.79 -5.11
N LEU A 25 -10.07 -5.34 -6.29
CA LEU A 25 -8.66 -5.01 -6.51
C LEU A 25 -8.21 -3.87 -5.58
N TRP A 26 -9.02 -2.82 -5.44
CA TRP A 26 -8.70 -1.70 -4.55
C TRP A 26 -8.71 -2.10 -3.08
N ILE A 27 -9.72 -2.85 -2.63
CA ILE A 27 -9.78 -3.35 -1.25
C ILE A 27 -8.54 -4.20 -0.95
N PHE A 28 -8.21 -5.13 -1.85
CA PHE A 28 -7.00 -5.95 -1.72
C PHE A 28 -5.73 -5.11 -1.67
N LEU A 29 -5.58 -4.13 -2.58
CA LEU A 29 -4.42 -3.23 -2.60
C LEU A 29 -4.28 -2.46 -1.29
N VAL A 30 -5.37 -1.90 -0.78
CA VAL A 30 -5.37 -1.15 0.49
C VAL A 30 -4.95 -2.05 1.64
N VAL A 31 -5.59 -3.21 1.81
CA VAL A 31 -5.26 -4.15 2.89
C VAL A 31 -3.83 -4.67 2.75
N PHE A 32 -3.41 -5.03 1.53
CA PHE A 32 -2.06 -5.52 1.26
C PHE A 32 -0.99 -4.46 1.52
N SER A 33 -1.19 -3.23 1.06
CA SER A 33 -0.30 -2.10 1.34
C SER A 33 -0.27 -1.77 2.82
N LEU A 34 -1.41 -1.83 3.52
CA LEU A 34 -1.44 -1.65 4.97
C LEU A 34 -0.68 -2.77 5.69
N SER A 35 -0.78 -4.03 5.25
CA SER A 35 -0.01 -5.14 5.82
C SER A 35 1.49 -4.98 5.62
N LEU A 36 1.92 -4.52 4.43
CA LEU A 36 3.34 -4.27 4.13
C LEU A 36 3.87 -3.03 4.86
N CYS A 37 3.07 -1.97 4.94
CA CYS A 37 3.44 -0.72 5.61
C CYS A 37 3.13 -0.74 7.11
N ALA A 38 2.50 -1.80 7.63
CA ALA A 38 2.20 -1.92 9.06
C ALA A 38 3.50 -1.87 9.87
N GLU A 39 4.56 -2.54 9.42
CA GLU A 39 5.86 -2.49 10.09
C GLU A 39 6.58 -1.13 9.91
N LEU A 40 6.25 -0.36 8.85
CA LEU A 40 6.80 0.98 8.63
C LEU A 40 6.07 2.07 9.44
N ILE A 41 4.74 1.97 9.56
CA ILE A 41 3.88 2.90 10.29
C ILE A 41 3.87 2.56 11.79
N ALA A 42 3.83 1.28 12.14
CA ALA A 42 3.97 0.78 13.51
C ALA A 42 5.44 0.58 13.90
N ASN A 43 6.35 1.32 13.26
CA ASN A 43 7.69 1.45 13.78
C ASN A 43 7.58 2.21 15.11
N ASP A 44 7.60 1.45 16.20
CA ASP A 44 7.63 1.82 17.62
C ASP A 44 8.89 2.62 18.00
N LYS A 45 9.27 3.62 17.19
CA LYS A 45 10.22 4.66 17.52
C LYS A 45 9.71 5.95 16.88
N PRO A 46 9.11 6.87 17.66
CA PRO A 46 8.80 8.18 17.12
C PRO A 46 10.13 8.82 16.73
N LEU A 47 10.42 8.93 15.43
CA LEU A 47 11.56 9.72 14.95
C LEU A 47 11.40 11.20 15.28
N LEU A 48 10.21 11.63 15.75
CA LEU A 48 9.93 13.01 16.16
C LEU A 48 8.80 13.08 17.21
N VAL A 49 9.03 12.62 18.43
CA VAL A 49 8.27 13.12 19.59
C VAL A 49 9.26 13.60 20.63
N ARG A 50 9.26 14.92 20.82
CA ARG A 50 10.01 15.64 21.85
C ARG A 50 9.39 15.30 23.20
N TYR A 51 9.91 14.28 23.88
CA TYR A 51 9.68 14.14 25.32
C TYR A 51 10.42 15.28 26.01
N GLU A 52 9.69 16.33 26.38
CA GLU A 52 9.88 17.07 27.64
C GLU A 52 11.34 17.22 28.14
N GLY A 53 12.26 17.65 27.27
CA GLY A 53 13.61 18.10 27.63
C GLY A 53 14.56 17.10 28.32
N GLN A 54 14.27 15.80 28.39
CA GLN A 54 15.13 14.86 29.14
C GLN A 54 15.56 13.65 28.32
N TRP A 55 16.88 13.55 28.12
CA TRP A 55 17.56 12.43 27.49
C TRP A 55 17.60 11.25 28.45
N TYR A 56 16.70 10.28 28.28
CA TYR A 56 16.81 9.00 28.99
C TYR A 56 17.80 8.07 28.28
N PHE A 57 19.07 8.16 28.70
CA PHE A 57 20.09 7.14 28.42
C PHE A 57 19.90 6.01 29.43
N ARG A 58 19.36 4.87 29.00
CA ARG A 58 19.31 3.67 29.83
C ARG A 58 20.64 2.95 29.70
N TRP A 59 21.52 3.19 30.67
CA TRP A 59 22.62 2.29 30.99
C TRP A 59 22.10 0.91 31.39
#